data_AF-A0A3M1LGK0-F1
#
_entry.id   AF-A0A3M1LGK0-F1
#
_cell.length_a   1.000
_cell.length_b   1.000
_cell.length_c   1.000
_cell.angle_alpha   90.00
_cell.angle_beta   90.00
_cell.angle_gamma   90.00
#
_symmetry.space_group_name_H-M   'P 1'
#
loop_
_entity.id
_entity.type
_entity.pdbx_description
1 polymer ?
#
loop_
_entity_poly.entity_id
_entity_poly.type
_entity_poly.pdbx_seq_one_letter_code
_entity_poly.pdbx_strand_id
1 'polypeptide(L)'
;MIGIIKDMNTTEFIRAVIPYLVISKRLSVDRLELSNDRSFFTMLSATNESIKTPWRSIAYDAAFTTLVYDKRFKAARKAIFRERLFIRSYFQLRTYKHDQGLRSPVFLYDRIFYPDDANSLIELEAEEWNKISRLSLFVDDDSCIDDLYLNILAASDSKEIFEAYGHNYLLYLADKAAKFDVKHMRSMLAGVSNLYLSKEAAKNKVLSISKSFREQRYEEEKRRR
;
A
#
# COMPACT_ATOMS: atom_id res chain seq x y z
N MET A 1 15.91 -3.98 -3.81
CA MET A 1 14.70 -4.69 -3.33
C MET A 1 13.57 -3.67 -3.31
N ILE A 2 12.38 -4.03 -3.78
CA ILE A 2 11.20 -3.15 -3.83
C ILE A 2 10.04 -3.85 -3.13
N GLY A 3 9.32 -3.15 -2.26
CA GLY A 3 8.02 -3.58 -1.76
C GLY A 3 6.92 -2.76 -2.44
N ILE A 4 5.78 -3.39 -2.68
CA ILE A 4 4.60 -2.74 -3.25
C ILE A 4 3.47 -2.87 -2.24
N ILE A 5 2.84 -1.75 -1.93
CA ILE A 5 1.76 -1.71 -0.96
C ILE A 5 0.43 -1.52 -1.72
N LYS A 6 -0.47 -2.50 -1.58
CA LYS A 6 -1.72 -2.59 -2.35
C LYS A 6 -2.84 -1.72 -1.78
N ASP A 7 -3.08 -1.86 -0.48
CA ASP A 7 -4.19 -1.20 0.22
C ASP A 7 -3.63 -0.14 1.14
N MET A 8 -3.81 1.12 0.77
CA MET A 8 -3.34 2.25 1.55
C MET A 8 -4.43 3.26 1.78
N ASN A 9 -4.64 3.54 3.06
CA ASN A 9 -5.41 4.68 3.55
C ASN A 9 -4.45 5.62 4.29
N THR A 10 -3.34 5.94 3.63
CA THR A 10 -2.30 6.81 4.15
C THR A 10 -2.58 8.26 3.83
N THR A 11 -2.04 9.16 4.66
CA THR A 11 -2.15 10.61 4.51
C THR A 11 -0.78 11.29 4.59
N GLU A 12 0.31 10.53 4.51
CA GLU A 12 1.68 11.08 4.62
C GLU A 12 1.99 12.11 3.54
N PHE A 13 1.53 11.87 2.31
CA PHE A 13 1.81 12.76 1.20
C PHE A 13 1.12 14.10 1.41
N ILE A 14 -0.18 14.08 1.70
CA ILE A 14 -0.98 15.29 1.92
C ILE A 14 -0.54 16.03 3.20
N ARG A 15 -0.26 15.32 4.29
CA ARG A 15 -0.01 15.95 5.60
C ARG A 15 1.41 16.48 5.80
N ALA A 16 2.38 15.99 5.03
CA ALA A 16 3.80 16.30 5.24
C ALA A 16 4.56 16.59 3.94
N VAL A 17 4.41 15.76 2.91
CA VAL A 17 5.17 15.96 1.65
C VAL A 17 4.67 17.20 0.90
N ILE A 18 3.36 17.35 0.68
CA ILE A 18 2.80 18.54 0.02
C ILE A 18 3.17 19.84 0.76
N PRO A 19 2.96 19.96 2.08
CA PRO A 19 3.41 21.14 2.82
C PRO A 19 4.90 21.45 2.63
N TYR A 20 5.76 20.42 2.59
CA TYR A 20 7.17 20.61 2.33
C TYR A 20 7.41 21.16 0.92
N LEU A 21 6.76 20.62 -0.10
CA LEU A 21 6.87 21.10 -1.48
C LEU A 21 6.38 22.54 -1.65
N VAL A 22 5.33 22.93 -0.92
CA VAL A 22 4.82 24.30 -0.91
C VAL A 22 5.81 25.26 -0.23
N ILE A 23 6.33 24.93 0.95
CA ILE A 23 7.30 25.76 1.67
C ILE A 23 8.61 25.90 0.89
N SER A 24 9.07 24.82 0.27
CA SER A 24 10.27 24.80 -0.59
C SER A 24 10.04 25.42 -1.96
N LYS A 25 8.85 25.96 -2.24
CA LYS A 25 8.46 26.60 -3.51
C LYS A 25 8.59 25.68 -4.74
N ARG A 26 8.59 24.36 -4.52
CA ARG A 26 8.55 23.34 -5.58
C ARG A 26 7.14 23.08 -6.09
N LEU A 27 6.12 23.48 -5.31
CA LEU A 27 4.71 23.32 -5.64
C LEU A 27 3.93 24.57 -5.23
N SER A 28 2.96 24.98 -6.04
CA SER A 28 2.02 26.05 -5.70
C SER A 28 0.60 25.51 -5.77
N VAL A 29 0.04 25.13 -4.63
CA VAL A 29 -1.28 24.52 -4.52
C VAL A 29 -2.01 25.09 -3.30
N ASP A 30 -3.27 25.45 -3.49
CA ASP A 30 -4.17 25.83 -2.41
C ASP A 30 -4.57 24.61 -1.56
N ARG A 31 -5.05 24.86 -0.33
CA ARG A 31 -5.34 23.82 0.67
C ARG A 31 -6.17 22.66 0.08
N LEU A 32 -5.60 21.45 0.10
CA LEU A 32 -6.26 20.23 -0.36
C LEU A 32 -7.09 19.61 0.78
N GLU A 33 -8.41 19.56 0.61
CA GLU A 33 -9.32 18.86 1.53
C GLU A 33 -9.62 17.45 1.01
N LEU A 34 -8.63 16.55 1.08
CA LEU A 34 -8.77 15.17 0.65
C LEU A 34 -8.52 14.20 1.80
N SER A 35 -9.24 13.08 1.76
CA SER A 35 -9.27 12.11 2.85
C SER A 35 -8.03 11.22 2.93
N ASN A 36 -7.42 10.88 1.80
CA ASN A 36 -6.20 10.07 1.74
C ASN A 36 -5.40 10.30 0.44
N ASP A 37 -4.14 9.88 0.46
CA ASP A 37 -3.17 10.09 -0.62
C ASP A 37 -3.58 9.35 -1.90
N ARG A 38 -4.14 8.15 -1.78
CA ARG A 38 -4.61 7.36 -2.93
C ARG A 38 -5.72 8.07 -3.69
N SER A 39 -6.72 8.59 -2.98
CA SER A 39 -7.82 9.37 -3.55
C SER A 39 -7.30 10.64 -4.21
N PHE A 40 -6.33 11.32 -3.57
CA PHE A 40 -5.68 12.49 -4.14
C PHE A 40 -5.01 12.20 -5.49
N PHE A 41 -4.13 11.20 -5.55
CA PHE A 41 -3.46 10.86 -6.79
C PHE A 41 -4.39 10.29 -7.85
N THR A 42 -5.41 9.52 -7.45
CA THR A 42 -6.41 8.98 -8.38
C THR A 42 -7.19 10.12 -9.02
N MET A 43 -7.64 11.10 -8.21
CA MET A 43 -8.37 12.26 -8.71
C MET A 43 -7.47 13.15 -9.56
N LEU A 44 -6.27 13.49 -9.09
CA LEU A 44 -5.30 14.31 -9.82
C LEU A 44 -4.98 13.71 -11.19
N SER A 45 -4.74 12.41 -11.23
CA SER A 45 -4.47 11.69 -12.48
C SER A 45 -5.69 11.68 -13.39
N ALA A 46 -6.89 11.39 -12.88
CA ALA A 46 -8.10 11.30 -13.69
C ALA A 46 -8.57 12.65 -14.26
N THR A 47 -8.41 13.75 -13.52
CA THR A 47 -8.84 15.09 -13.96
C THR A 47 -7.83 15.79 -14.86
N ASN A 48 -6.56 15.39 -14.80
CA ASN A 48 -5.50 16.01 -15.58
C ASN A 48 -5.07 15.11 -16.75
N GLU A 49 -5.60 15.41 -17.93
CA GLU A 49 -5.27 14.71 -19.18
C GLU A 49 -3.79 14.81 -19.57
N SER A 50 -3.06 15.81 -19.09
CA SER A 50 -1.63 15.95 -19.37
C SER A 50 -0.78 14.85 -18.70
N ILE A 51 -1.28 14.24 -17.61
CA ILE A 51 -0.60 13.17 -16.91
C ILE A 51 -0.78 11.87 -17.70
N LYS A 52 0.28 11.41 -18.36
CA LYS A 52 0.30 10.14 -19.10
C LYS A 52 0.81 9.02 -18.23
N THR A 53 0.23 7.84 -18.38
CA THR A 53 0.70 6.61 -17.73
C THR A 53 1.74 5.88 -18.60
N PRO A 54 2.71 5.17 -18.01
CA PRO A 54 2.96 5.07 -16.57
C PRO A 54 3.56 6.36 -15.99
N TRP A 55 3.19 6.71 -14.76
CA TRP A 55 3.79 7.84 -14.05
C TRP A 55 4.09 7.47 -12.60
N ARG A 56 5.01 8.22 -11.99
CA ARG A 56 5.30 8.18 -10.55
C ARG A 56 5.22 9.58 -9.94
N SER A 57 5.02 9.65 -8.63
CA SER A 57 5.17 10.90 -7.88
C SER A 57 6.65 11.22 -7.65
N ILE A 58 6.89 12.37 -7.02
CA ILE A 58 8.18 12.62 -6.37
C ILE A 58 8.50 11.48 -5.40
N ALA A 59 9.77 11.10 -5.35
CA ALA A 59 10.28 10.12 -4.41
C ALA A 59 10.70 10.84 -3.12
N TYR A 60 10.36 10.26 -1.97
CA TYR A 60 10.56 10.91 -0.68
C TYR A 60 10.89 9.91 0.43
N ASP A 61 11.54 10.40 1.47
CA ASP A 61 11.96 9.61 2.62
C ASP A 61 10.77 9.03 3.40
N ALA A 62 10.83 7.77 3.81
CA ALA A 62 9.82 7.16 4.65
C ALA A 62 9.65 7.88 6.01
N ALA A 63 10.62 8.68 6.46
CA ALA A 63 10.48 9.54 7.65
C ALA A 63 9.29 10.51 7.55
N PHE A 64 8.87 10.93 6.35
CA PHE A 64 7.66 11.75 6.17
C PHE A 64 6.38 11.07 6.71
N THR A 65 6.38 9.74 6.83
CA THR A 65 5.28 8.99 7.47
C THR A 65 5.13 9.26 8.96
N THR A 66 6.14 9.86 9.57
CA THR A 66 6.16 10.21 10.99
C THR A 66 6.02 11.71 11.21
N LEU A 67 5.89 12.49 10.13
CA LEU A 67 5.74 13.94 10.16
C LEU A 67 4.30 14.37 9.92
N VAL A 68 3.96 15.53 10.48
CA VAL A 68 2.76 16.29 10.15
C VAL A 68 3.11 17.78 10.16
N TYR A 69 2.54 18.53 9.22
CA TYR A 69 2.70 19.97 9.19
C TYR A 69 1.52 20.68 9.85
N ASP A 70 1.82 21.56 10.81
CA ASP A 70 0.86 22.44 11.46
C ASP A 70 1.58 23.71 11.90
N LYS A 71 1.67 24.69 10.98
CA LYS A 71 2.53 25.90 11.04
C LYS A 71 4.05 25.61 11.07
N ARG A 72 4.45 24.48 11.64
CA ARG A 72 5.79 23.89 11.64
C ARG A 72 5.68 22.37 11.48
N PHE A 73 6.75 21.73 11.03
CA PHE A 73 6.81 20.27 11.04
C PHE A 73 6.94 19.75 12.46
N LYS A 74 6.18 18.71 12.78
CA LYS A 74 6.22 18.03 14.07
C LYS A 74 6.04 16.52 13.91
N ALA A 75 6.54 15.77 14.89
CA ALA A 75 6.33 14.34 14.99
C ALA A 75 4.84 14.02 15.17
N ALA A 76 4.27 13.20 14.27
CA ALA A 76 2.89 12.74 14.37
C ALA A 76 2.65 11.88 15.62
N ARG A 77 3.69 11.18 16.12
CA ARG A 77 3.63 10.30 17.31
C ARG A 77 4.81 10.53 18.25
N LYS A 78 5.07 11.80 18.61
CA LYS A 78 6.15 12.25 19.52
C LYS A 78 7.58 12.05 19.02
N ALA A 79 7.85 11.00 18.26
CA ALA A 79 9.15 10.65 17.70
C ALA A 79 9.16 10.62 16.17
N ILE A 80 10.32 10.93 15.60
CA ILE A 80 10.59 10.91 14.15
C ILE A 80 11.61 9.80 13.89
N PHE A 81 11.37 8.94 12.91
CA PHE A 81 12.21 7.78 12.66
C PHE A 81 12.17 7.38 11.18
N ARG A 82 13.09 6.49 10.78
CA ARG A 82 13.30 5.98 9.41
C ARG A 82 13.94 6.94 8.41
N GLU A 83 14.70 7.92 8.89
CA GLU A 83 15.54 8.74 8.01
C GLU A 83 16.48 7.84 7.19
N ARG A 84 16.50 8.04 5.88
CA ARG A 84 17.41 7.38 4.93
C ARG A 84 17.40 5.85 5.02
N LEU A 85 16.26 5.26 5.41
CA LEU A 85 16.09 3.81 5.39
C LEU A 85 15.35 3.35 4.14
N PHE A 86 14.19 3.96 3.90
CA PHE A 86 13.33 3.63 2.80
C PHE A 86 12.90 4.88 2.06
N ILE A 87 12.89 4.79 0.74
CA ILE A 87 12.35 5.82 -0.15
C ILE A 87 11.02 5.30 -0.69
N ARG A 88 10.05 6.21 -0.75
CA ARG A 88 8.67 5.97 -1.10
C ARG A 88 8.28 6.80 -2.31
N SER A 89 7.53 6.21 -3.23
CA SER A 89 6.86 6.95 -4.28
C SER A 89 5.55 6.27 -4.70
N TYR A 90 4.58 7.08 -5.12
CA TYR A 90 3.33 6.61 -5.70
C TYR A 90 3.50 6.39 -7.19
N PHE A 91 2.75 5.45 -7.75
CA PHE A 91 2.77 5.20 -9.19
C PHE A 91 1.43 4.69 -9.70
N GLN A 92 1.22 4.87 -11.00
CA GLN A 92 0.08 4.33 -11.74
C GLN A 92 0.54 3.87 -13.11
N LEU A 93 0.13 2.67 -13.51
CA LEU A 93 0.70 2.00 -14.68
C LEU A 93 -0.11 2.22 -15.97
N ARG A 94 -1.44 2.38 -15.88
CA ARG A 94 -2.29 2.45 -17.09
C ARG A 94 -3.42 3.46 -17.02
N THR A 95 -3.71 4.00 -18.18
CA THR A 95 -4.94 4.72 -18.55
C THR A 95 -5.67 3.87 -19.58
N TYR A 96 -6.99 3.74 -19.45
CA TYR A 96 -7.77 2.94 -20.40
C TYR A 96 -7.88 3.68 -21.73
N LYS A 97 -7.72 2.96 -22.86
CA LYS A 97 -7.67 3.58 -24.19
C LYS A 97 -9.00 4.22 -24.63
N HIS A 98 -10.11 3.67 -24.18
CA HIS A 98 -11.46 4.09 -24.60
C HIS A 98 -12.09 5.11 -23.65
N ASP A 99 -11.53 5.28 -22.46
CA ASP A 99 -11.97 6.26 -21.46
C ASP A 99 -10.75 6.73 -20.67
N GLN A 100 -10.33 7.98 -20.91
CA GLN A 100 -9.15 8.57 -20.25
C GLN A 100 -9.39 8.87 -18.76
N GLY A 101 -10.67 8.96 -18.35
CA GLY A 101 -11.06 9.10 -16.95
C GLY A 101 -10.94 7.79 -16.18
N LEU A 102 -11.07 6.65 -16.86
CA LEU A 102 -10.83 5.34 -16.28
C LEU A 102 -9.31 5.06 -16.28
N ARG A 103 -8.74 4.88 -15.09
CA ARG A 103 -7.31 4.61 -14.88
C ARG A 103 -7.11 3.46 -13.91
N SER A 104 -5.93 2.83 -13.97
CA SER A 104 -5.57 1.76 -13.04
C SER A 104 -5.49 2.27 -11.60
N PRO A 105 -5.55 1.40 -10.58
CA PRO A 105 -5.31 1.85 -9.22
C PRO A 105 -3.94 2.51 -9.05
N VAL A 106 -3.87 3.50 -8.16
CA VAL A 106 -2.61 4.07 -7.69
C VAL A 106 -2.07 3.19 -6.58
N PHE A 107 -0.79 2.85 -6.68
CA PHE A 107 -0.05 2.10 -5.66
C PHE A 107 1.07 2.98 -5.12
N LEU A 108 1.65 2.58 -3.99
CA LEU A 108 2.94 3.10 -3.57
C LEU A 108 3.92 1.95 -3.37
N TYR A 109 5.14 2.20 -3.79
CA TYR A 109 6.25 1.29 -3.55
C TYR A 109 7.20 1.87 -2.51
N ASP A 110 7.93 0.99 -1.84
CA ASP A 110 9.10 1.33 -1.06
C ASP A 110 10.35 0.66 -1.62
N ARG A 111 11.46 1.40 -1.59
CA ARG A 111 12.79 0.89 -1.93
C ARG A 111 13.75 1.25 -0.82
N ILE A 112 14.87 0.55 -0.76
CA ILE A 112 15.95 0.87 0.17
C ILE A 112 16.64 2.16 -0.30
N PHE A 113 17.10 2.96 0.65
CA PHE A 113 17.98 4.11 0.37
C PHE A 113 19.36 3.63 -0.10
N TYR A 114 19.82 4.15 -1.24
CA TYR A 114 21.15 3.85 -1.79
C TYR A 114 22.12 5.01 -1.53
N PRO A 115 23.43 4.76 -1.47
CA PRO A 115 24.43 5.82 -1.32
C PRO A 115 24.31 6.93 -2.38
N ASP A 116 23.91 6.58 -3.61
CA ASP A 116 23.74 7.54 -4.71
C ASP A 116 22.60 8.53 -4.47
N ASP A 117 21.62 8.17 -3.62
CA ASP A 117 20.52 9.04 -3.22
C ASP A 117 20.98 10.16 -2.27
N ALA A 118 22.20 10.08 -1.72
CA ALA A 118 22.73 11.09 -0.80
C ALA A 118 22.91 12.47 -1.45
N ASN A 119 22.92 12.54 -2.79
CA ASN A 119 23.01 13.80 -3.54
C ASN A 119 21.72 14.64 -3.47
N SER A 120 20.57 14.00 -3.18
CA SER A 120 19.25 14.63 -3.17
C SER A 120 18.69 14.78 -1.75
N LEU A 121 19.59 14.93 -0.77
CA LEU A 121 19.23 15.15 0.62
C LEU A 121 18.83 16.60 0.88
N ILE A 122 17.88 16.77 1.78
CA ILE A 122 17.35 18.03 2.25
C ILE A 122 17.46 18.09 3.77
N GLU A 123 17.63 19.29 4.31
CA GLU A 123 17.58 19.52 5.75
C GLU A 123 16.20 20.05 6.14
N LEU A 124 15.58 19.45 7.15
CA LEU A 124 14.28 19.83 7.66
C LEU A 124 14.30 19.92 9.18
N GLU A 125 13.87 21.06 9.72
CA GLU A 125 13.66 21.20 11.16
C GLU A 125 12.25 20.76 11.55
N ALA A 126 12.15 19.88 12.53
CA ALA A 126 10.89 19.36 13.04
C ALA A 126 10.87 19.27 14.57
N GLU A 127 9.69 19.42 15.15
CA GLU A 127 9.49 19.30 16.59
C GLU A 127 9.28 17.84 17.00
N GLU A 128 10.11 17.36 17.94
CA GLU A 128 10.11 16.02 18.49
C GLU A 128 10.26 16.10 20.02
N TRP A 129 9.36 15.47 20.80
CA TRP A 129 9.37 15.56 22.27
C TRP A 129 9.57 16.99 22.84
N ASN A 130 8.98 18.00 22.20
CA ASN A 130 9.14 19.43 22.52
C ASN A 130 10.56 20.01 22.32
N LYS A 131 11.40 19.33 21.52
CA LYS A 131 12.70 19.80 21.06
C LYS A 131 12.68 19.96 19.55
N ILE A 132 13.55 20.82 19.03
CA ILE A 132 13.76 20.94 17.59
C ILE A 132 14.86 19.96 17.19
N SER A 133 14.53 19.02 16.33
CA SER A 133 15.46 18.07 15.71
C SER A 133 15.70 18.49 14.25
N ARG A 134 16.97 18.44 13.82
CA ARG A 134 17.34 18.59 12.40
C ARG A 134 17.36 17.23 11.76
N LEU A 135 16.56 17.07 10.72
CA LEU A 135 16.40 15.84 9.97
C LEU A 135 17.07 16.01 8.62
N SER A 136 17.63 14.93 8.12
CA SER A 136 18.24 14.92 6.80
C SER A 136 17.57 13.88 5.91
N LEU A 137 16.62 14.36 5.12
CA LEU A 137 15.63 13.56 4.41
C LEU A 137 15.94 13.51 2.92
N PHE A 138 15.54 12.42 2.25
CA PHE A 138 15.56 12.35 0.80
C PHE A 138 14.27 12.94 0.18
N VAL A 139 14.40 13.83 -0.82
CA VAL A 139 13.28 14.27 -1.66
C VAL A 139 13.77 14.59 -3.08
N ASP A 140 13.34 13.79 -4.06
CA ASP A 140 13.81 13.89 -5.44
C ASP A 140 12.69 13.60 -6.46
N ASP A 141 12.56 14.46 -7.46
CA ASP A 141 11.64 14.30 -8.58
C ASP A 141 12.26 13.59 -9.78
N ASP A 142 13.59 13.65 -9.97
CA ASP A 142 14.31 13.15 -11.15
C ASP A 142 15.26 11.97 -10.82
N SER A 143 14.87 11.13 -9.86
CA SER A 143 15.68 9.97 -9.50
C SER A 143 15.65 8.89 -10.58
N CYS A 144 16.80 8.71 -11.24
CA CYS A 144 17.04 7.65 -12.22
C CYS A 144 16.75 6.24 -11.67
N ILE A 145 17.01 6.02 -10.36
CA ILE A 145 16.73 4.75 -9.69
C ILE A 145 15.21 4.51 -9.63
N ASP A 146 14.44 5.54 -9.27
CA ASP A 146 12.99 5.46 -9.20
C ASP A 146 12.35 5.29 -10.59
N ASP A 147 12.93 5.90 -11.64
CA ASP A 147 12.50 5.68 -13.02
C ASP A 147 12.78 4.26 -13.51
N LEU A 148 13.91 3.68 -13.13
CA LEU A 148 14.20 2.27 -13.40
C LEU A 148 13.15 1.36 -12.73
N TYR A 149 12.80 1.63 -11.47
CA TYR A 149 11.75 0.88 -10.78
C TYR A 149 10.39 1.03 -11.47
N LEU A 150 10.00 2.24 -11.89
CA LEU A 150 8.77 2.46 -12.65
C LEU A 150 8.75 1.64 -13.94
N ASN A 151 9.86 1.61 -14.68
CA ASN A 151 9.98 0.83 -15.91
C ASN A 151 9.85 -0.68 -15.66
N ILE A 152 10.47 -1.21 -14.62
CA ILE A 152 10.34 -2.63 -14.22
C ILE A 152 8.89 -2.95 -13.84
N LEU A 153 8.24 -2.07 -13.07
CA LEU A 153 6.84 -2.24 -12.65
C LEU A 153 5.88 -2.21 -13.84
N ALA A 154 6.13 -1.33 -14.82
CA ALA A 154 5.35 -1.24 -16.05
C ALA A 154 5.57 -2.45 -16.97
N ALA A 155 6.78 -2.98 -17.04
CA ALA A 155 7.08 -4.21 -17.79
C ALA A 155 6.42 -5.45 -17.16
N SER A 156 6.16 -5.41 -15.85
CA SER A 156 5.51 -6.49 -15.09
C SER A 156 3.98 -6.47 -15.17
N ASP A 157 3.39 -5.67 -16.05
CA ASP A 157 1.94 -5.53 -16.18
C ASP A 157 1.39 -6.47 -17.26
N SER A 158 0.40 -7.32 -16.92
CA SER A 158 -0.19 -8.28 -17.86
C SER A 158 -1.37 -7.68 -18.60
N LYS A 159 -1.41 -7.84 -19.93
CA LYS A 159 -2.52 -7.39 -20.78
C LYS A 159 -3.65 -8.42 -20.89
N GLU A 160 -3.37 -9.67 -20.53
CA GLU A 160 -4.21 -10.82 -20.86
C GLU A 160 -5.26 -11.12 -19.80
N ILE A 161 -4.99 -10.74 -18.55
CA ILE A 161 -5.87 -11.01 -17.41
C ILE A 161 -6.62 -9.74 -17.06
N PHE A 162 -7.92 -9.72 -17.33
CA PHE A 162 -8.78 -8.57 -17.09
C PHE A 162 -8.82 -8.20 -15.59
N GLU A 163 -8.82 -9.19 -14.69
CA GLU A 163 -8.80 -8.97 -13.25
C GLU A 163 -7.47 -8.39 -12.72
N ALA A 164 -6.39 -8.55 -13.48
CA ALA A 164 -5.08 -7.99 -13.17
C ALA A 164 -4.79 -6.73 -14.00
N TYR A 165 -5.75 -6.25 -14.79
CA TYR A 165 -5.52 -5.15 -15.72
C TYR A 165 -5.13 -3.88 -14.96
N GLY A 166 -3.94 -3.34 -15.25
CA GLY A 166 -3.39 -2.17 -14.56
C GLY A 166 -2.94 -2.42 -13.12
N HIS A 167 -3.00 -3.67 -12.64
CA HIS A 167 -2.29 -4.09 -11.45
C HIS A 167 -0.90 -4.57 -11.86
N ASN A 168 0.08 -4.37 -10.98
CA ASN A 168 1.33 -5.10 -11.12
C ASN A 168 1.03 -6.61 -11.05
N TYR A 169 1.36 -7.38 -12.10
CA TYR A 169 0.96 -8.78 -12.21
C TYR A 169 1.53 -9.64 -11.08
N LEU A 170 2.76 -9.33 -10.65
CA LEU A 170 3.41 -10.02 -9.54
C LEU A 170 2.64 -9.78 -8.22
N LEU A 171 2.20 -8.54 -7.99
CA LEU A 171 1.35 -8.22 -6.84
C LEU A 171 0.01 -8.97 -6.90
N TYR A 172 -0.60 -9.06 -8.07
CA TYR A 172 -1.84 -9.82 -8.27
C TYR A 172 -1.66 -11.31 -7.94
N LEU A 173 -0.59 -11.94 -8.45
CA LEU A 173 -0.27 -13.34 -8.15
C LEU A 173 -0.02 -13.57 -6.66
N ALA A 174 0.74 -12.68 -6.02
CA ALA A 174 1.02 -12.75 -4.58
C ALA A 174 -0.26 -12.65 -3.74
N ASP A 175 -1.15 -11.70 -4.06
CA ASP A 175 -2.45 -11.55 -3.39
C ASP A 175 -3.33 -12.80 -3.53
N LYS A 176 -3.34 -13.39 -4.74
CA LYS A 176 -4.11 -14.60 -5.03
C LYS A 176 -3.58 -15.80 -4.25
N ALA A 177 -2.25 -15.99 -4.21
CA ALA A 177 -1.61 -17.04 -3.42
C ALA A 177 -1.89 -16.87 -1.93
N ALA A 178 -1.73 -15.67 -1.38
CA ALA A 178 -2.00 -15.40 0.03
C ALA A 178 -3.47 -15.67 0.40
N LYS A 179 -4.43 -15.27 -0.44
CA LYS A 179 -5.86 -15.57 -0.23
C LYS A 179 -6.16 -17.06 -0.29
N PHE A 180 -5.50 -17.79 -1.19
CA PHE A 180 -5.62 -19.23 -1.29
C PHE A 180 -5.13 -19.93 -0.01
N ASP A 181 -3.97 -19.51 0.51
CA ASP A 181 -3.39 -20.07 1.72
C ASP A 181 -4.25 -19.77 2.96
N VAL A 182 -4.72 -18.53 3.11
CA VAL A 182 -5.63 -18.15 4.21
C VAL A 182 -6.92 -18.97 4.17
N LYS A 183 -7.47 -19.21 2.98
CA LYS A 183 -8.66 -20.06 2.81
C LYS A 183 -8.36 -21.51 3.25
N HIS A 184 -7.23 -22.07 2.84
CA HIS A 184 -6.82 -23.42 3.23
C HIS A 184 -6.60 -23.55 4.73
N MET A 185 -5.90 -22.60 5.36
CA MET A 185 -5.68 -22.58 6.80
C MET A 185 -6.99 -22.53 7.58
N ARG A 186 -7.96 -21.70 7.15
CA ARG A 186 -9.30 -21.65 7.77
C ARG A 186 -10.02 -23.00 7.67
N SER A 187 -9.98 -23.64 6.50
CA SER A 187 -10.57 -24.98 6.32
C SER A 187 -9.89 -26.04 7.18
N MET A 188 -8.56 -26.01 7.29
CA MET A 188 -7.80 -26.92 8.16
C MET A 188 -8.15 -26.71 9.64
N LEU A 189 -8.15 -25.47 10.13
CA LEU A 189 -8.54 -25.14 11.51
C LEU A 189 -9.98 -25.57 11.81
N ALA A 190 -10.90 -25.35 10.87
CA ALA A 190 -12.26 -25.86 11.00
C ALA A 190 -12.28 -27.39 11.07
N GLY A 191 -11.51 -28.08 10.21
CA GLY A 191 -11.39 -29.55 10.25
C GLY A 191 -10.87 -30.06 11.59
N VAL A 192 -9.79 -29.49 12.10
CA VAL A 192 -9.21 -29.83 13.40
C VAL A 192 -10.20 -29.56 14.54
N SER A 193 -10.81 -28.37 14.58
CA SER A 193 -11.80 -28.00 15.59
C SER A 193 -12.98 -28.98 15.59
N ASN A 194 -13.50 -29.33 14.42
CA ASN A 194 -14.58 -30.32 14.31
C ASN A 194 -14.15 -31.71 14.78
N LEU A 195 -12.90 -32.13 14.55
CA LEU A 195 -12.39 -33.42 15.03
C LEU A 195 -12.27 -33.45 16.56
N TYR A 196 -11.82 -32.35 17.18
CA TYR A 196 -11.80 -32.22 18.64
C TYR A 196 -13.21 -32.18 19.22
N LEU A 197 -14.11 -31.35 18.66
CA LEU A 197 -15.48 -31.22 19.12
C LEU A 197 -16.29 -32.50 18.91
N SER A 198 -16.09 -33.21 17.81
CA SER A 198 -16.77 -34.49 17.56
C SER A 198 -16.26 -35.59 18.49
N LYS A 199 -14.95 -35.64 18.76
CA LYS A 199 -14.37 -36.57 19.74
C LYS A 199 -14.90 -36.29 21.15
N GLU A 200 -14.99 -35.02 21.54
CA GLU A 200 -15.49 -34.62 22.87
C GLU A 200 -17.00 -34.83 22.99
N ALA A 201 -17.77 -34.52 21.93
CA ALA A 201 -19.21 -34.75 21.89
C ALA A 201 -19.57 -36.25 21.81
N ALA A 202 -18.70 -37.08 21.23
CA ALA A 202 -18.83 -38.55 21.25
C ALA A 202 -18.54 -39.11 22.64
N LYS A 203 -17.47 -38.60 23.29
CA LYS A 203 -17.09 -38.97 24.66
C LYS A 203 -18.18 -38.62 25.68
N ASN A 204 -18.86 -37.47 25.48
CA ASN A 204 -19.94 -37.00 26.34
C ASN A 204 -21.36 -37.45 25.89
N LYS A 205 -21.48 -38.35 24.90
CA LYS A 205 -22.76 -38.86 24.33
C LYS A 205 -23.76 -37.78 23.88
N VAL A 206 -23.29 -36.58 23.53
CA VAL A 206 -24.13 -35.44 23.11
C VAL A 206 -24.50 -35.50 21.62
N LEU A 207 -23.72 -36.24 20.81
CA LEU A 207 -23.93 -36.37 19.36
C LEU A 207 -25.24 -37.09 19.00
N SER A 208 -25.73 -38.03 19.81
CA SER A 208 -26.97 -38.75 19.53
C SER A 208 -28.24 -37.94 19.86
N ILE A 209 -28.10 -36.77 20.49
CA ILE A 209 -29.23 -35.97 20.98
C ILE A 209 -29.47 -34.73 20.09
N SER A 210 -28.47 -34.27 19.32
CA SER A 210 -28.50 -32.92 18.71
C SER A 210 -28.60 -32.86 17.18
N LYS A 211 -28.22 -33.89 16.41
CA LYS A 211 -28.32 -33.87 14.94
C LYS A 211 -28.69 -35.25 14.37
N SER A 212 -29.49 -35.26 13.29
CA SER A 212 -29.81 -36.48 12.54
C SER A 212 -28.63 -36.92 11.66
N PHE A 213 -28.45 -38.23 11.46
CA PHE A 213 -27.42 -38.79 10.57
C PHE A 213 -27.44 -38.22 9.15
N ARG A 214 -28.61 -37.78 8.66
CA ARG A 214 -28.74 -37.12 7.33
C ARG A 214 -28.02 -35.77 7.27
N GLU A 215 -28.12 -34.96 8.32
CA GLU A 215 -27.51 -33.64 8.38
C GLU A 215 -26.00 -33.72 8.52
N GLN A 216 -25.51 -34.70 9.27
CA GLN A 216 -24.07 -34.98 9.38
C GLN A 216 -23.46 -35.34 8.03
N ARG A 217 -24.10 -36.22 7.25
CA ARG A 217 -23.62 -36.58 5.90
C ARG A 217 -23.64 -35.39 4.94
N TYR A 218 -24.69 -34.57 4.98
CA TYR A 218 -24.80 -33.38 4.14
C TYR A 218 -23.70 -32.35 4.45
N GLU A 219 -23.38 -32.12 5.73
CA GLU A 219 -22.26 -31.25 6.10
C GLU A 219 -20.90 -31.82 5.68
N GLU A 220 -20.68 -33.13 5.80
CA GLU A 220 -19.44 -33.77 5.33
C GLU A 220 -19.27 -33.69 3.81
N GLU A 221 -20.32 -33.91 3.02
CA GLU A 221 -20.28 -33.76 1.56
C GLU A 221 -20.02 -32.32 1.15
N LYS A 222 -20.64 -31.35 1.83
CA LYS A 222 -20.45 -29.92 1.55
C LYS A 222 -19.03 -29.45 1.87
N ARG A 223 -18.33 -30.09 2.81
CA ARG A 223 -16.92 -29.80 3.15
C ARG A 223 -15.90 -30.42 2.19
N ARG A 224 -16.30 -31.39 1.35
CA ARG A 224 -15.43 -32.00 0.33
C ARG A 224 -15.38 -31.21 -0.99
N ARG A 225 -16.28 -30.24 -1.18
CA ARG A 225 -16.31 -29.29 -2.31
C ARG A 225 -15.66 -27.96 -1.92
#